data_AF-A0A382G8J0-F1
#
_entry.id   AF-A0A382G8J0-F1
#
_cell.length_a   1.000
_cell.length_b   1.000
_cell.length_c   1.000
_cell.angle_alpha   90.00
_cell.angle_beta   90.00
_cell.angle_gamma   90.00
#
_symmetry.space_group_name_H-M   'P 1'
#
loop_
_entity.id
_entity.type
_entity.pdbx_description
1 polymer ?
#
loop_
_entity_poly.entity_id
_entity_poly.type
_entity_poly.pdbx_seq_one_letter_code
_entity_poly.pdbx_strand_id
1 'polypeptide(L)'
;MKKLILTSFVLFAGMGILFAGGDCDNYASIKDVSKTSPEIVLTSNDLQLLKYSDHKGTTRFTIQNLEGKIVAENMSRLRLRLDFPEIEKKITLEGIAKS
;
A
#
# COMPACT_ATOMS: atom_id res chain seq x y z
N MET A 1 12.24 -44.08 -58.30
CA MET A 1 12.95 -42.83 -58.65
C MET A 1 12.89 -41.93 -57.42
N LYS A 2 13.95 -41.78 -56.62
CA LYS A 2 15.20 -41.00 -56.78
C LYS A 2 15.10 -39.71 -55.93
N LYS A 3 15.58 -39.84 -54.69
CA LYS A 3 16.30 -38.86 -53.84
C LYS A 3 15.50 -37.70 -53.21
N LEU A 4 15.16 -37.87 -51.93
CA LEU A 4 14.95 -36.78 -50.97
C LEU A 4 16.31 -36.14 -50.69
N ILE A 5 16.50 -34.89 -51.12
CA ILE A 5 17.70 -34.13 -50.77
C ILE A 5 17.36 -33.23 -49.58
N LEU A 6 17.73 -33.77 -48.43
CA LEU A 6 17.87 -33.10 -47.14
C LEU A 6 19.06 -32.13 -47.23
N THR A 7 18.80 -30.83 -47.25
CA THR A 7 19.84 -29.79 -47.07
C THR A 7 19.51 -28.98 -45.82
N SER A 8 19.83 -29.57 -44.68
CA SER A 8 20.05 -28.84 -43.43
C SER A 8 21.48 -28.29 -43.50
N PHE A 9 21.62 -26.98 -43.72
CA PHE A 9 22.87 -26.27 -43.45
C PHE A 9 22.87 -25.92 -41.96
N VAL A 10 23.70 -26.63 -41.22
CA VAL A 10 24.08 -26.32 -39.84
C VAL A 10 25.40 -25.56 -39.89
N LEU A 11 25.66 -24.79 -38.83
CA LEU A 11 26.95 -24.25 -38.35
C LEU A 11 27.21 -22.81 -38.82
N PHE A 12 27.63 -21.85 -37.97
CA PHE A 12 28.28 -21.95 -36.67
C PHE A 12 28.30 -20.60 -35.94
N ALA A 13 28.59 -20.68 -34.64
CA ALA A 13 29.23 -19.66 -33.80
C ALA A 13 28.42 -18.43 -33.39
N GLY A 14 27.76 -18.58 -32.24
CA GLY A 14 27.38 -17.48 -31.36
C GLY A 14 27.38 -17.95 -29.91
N MET A 15 28.51 -18.50 -29.43
CA MET A 15 28.70 -18.72 -28.00
C MET A 15 28.93 -17.35 -27.34
N GLY A 16 27.84 -16.65 -27.06
CA GLY A 16 27.85 -15.44 -26.24
C GLY A 16 27.31 -15.79 -24.86
N ILE A 17 28.11 -16.45 -24.02
CA ILE A 17 27.86 -16.43 -22.59
C ILE A 17 28.38 -15.07 -22.11
N LEU A 18 27.47 -14.12 -21.91
CA LEU A 18 27.69 -12.99 -21.02
C LEU A 18 26.71 -13.14 -19.85
N PHE A 19 27.18 -13.83 -18.82
CA PHE A 19 26.68 -13.59 -17.47
C PHE A 19 27.09 -12.18 -17.07
N ALA A 20 26.10 -11.29 -16.89
CA ALA A 20 26.03 -10.23 -15.87
C ALA A 20 25.12 -9.12 -16.39
N GLY A 21 24.00 -8.89 -15.70
CA GLY A 21 23.30 -7.62 -15.83
C GLY A 21 21.79 -7.66 -15.65
N GLY A 22 21.33 -8.04 -14.46
CA GLY A 22 20.09 -7.52 -13.91
C GLY A 22 18.83 -8.31 -14.25
N ASP A 23 18.36 -9.04 -13.25
CA ASP A 23 16.98 -9.43 -13.01
C ASP A 23 15.94 -8.85 -13.99
N CYS A 24 15.34 -9.75 -14.76
CA CYS A 24 13.89 -9.77 -14.88
C CYS A 24 13.31 -9.60 -13.47
N ASP A 25 12.30 -8.75 -13.34
CA ASP A 25 11.60 -8.40 -12.10
C ASP A 25 12.15 -7.14 -11.43
N ASN A 26 11.82 -5.98 -12.01
CA ASN A 26 11.52 -4.81 -11.20
C ASN A 26 10.53 -3.88 -11.92
N TYR A 27 9.30 -4.37 -12.09
CA TYR A 27 8.13 -3.53 -11.76
C TYR A 27 8.06 -3.36 -10.23
N ALA A 28 9.19 -3.07 -9.58
CA ALA A 28 9.23 -2.71 -8.18
C ALA A 28 9.05 -1.21 -8.11
N SER A 29 7.79 -0.90 -7.85
CA SER A 29 7.45 0.07 -6.84
C SER A 29 7.70 1.51 -7.23
N ILE A 30 6.60 2.13 -7.63
CA ILE A 30 6.14 3.34 -6.95
C ILE A 30 6.03 3.02 -5.43
N LYS A 31 7.18 2.81 -4.76
CA LYS A 31 7.32 2.89 -3.32
C LYS A 31 7.78 4.32 -3.07
N ASP A 32 7.19 4.94 -2.06
CA ASP A 32 7.40 6.32 -1.64
C ASP A 32 6.62 7.41 -2.37
N VAL A 33 5.32 7.18 -2.58
CA VAL A 33 4.38 8.27 -2.25
C VAL A 33 4.05 8.18 -0.77
N SER A 34 4.97 8.73 0.03
CA SER A 34 4.85 9.10 1.45
C SER A 34 3.58 8.59 2.14
N LYS A 35 3.54 7.31 2.53
CA LYS A 35 2.61 6.91 3.59
C LYS A 35 3.13 7.58 4.86
N THR A 36 2.57 8.72 5.23
CA THR A 36 2.87 9.32 6.54
C THR A 36 2.58 8.25 7.59
N SER A 37 3.49 8.05 8.53
CA SER A 37 3.26 7.13 9.65
C SER A 37 1.91 7.47 10.29
N PRO A 38 0.99 6.51 10.44
CA PRO A 38 -0.29 6.77 11.08
C PRO A 38 -0.09 7.33 12.50
N GLU A 39 -0.77 8.42 12.79
CA GLU A 39 -0.79 9.08 14.10
C GLU A 39 -2.01 8.62 14.89
N ILE A 40 -1.83 8.17 16.13
CA ILE A 40 -2.97 7.87 17.02
C ILE A 40 -3.54 9.19 17.53
N VAL A 41 -4.74 9.51 17.07
CA VAL A 41 -5.45 10.75 17.43
C VAL A 41 -6.23 10.60 18.72
N LEU A 42 -6.80 9.43 18.95
CA LEU A 42 -7.67 9.15 20.08
C LEU A 42 -7.64 7.66 20.42
N THR A 43 -7.72 7.33 21.71
CA THR A 43 -8.05 5.98 22.18
C THR A 43 -9.32 6.05 23.02
N SER A 44 -10.31 5.21 22.71
CA SER A 44 -11.61 5.22 23.36
C SER A 44 -12.26 3.85 23.26
N ASN A 45 -12.76 3.31 24.38
CA ASN A 45 -13.53 2.06 24.43
C ASN A 45 -12.82 0.92 23.68
N ASP A 46 -11.55 0.70 24.02
CA ASP A 46 -10.67 -0.30 23.40
C ASP A 46 -10.45 -0.16 21.89
N LEU A 47 -10.83 0.98 21.32
CA LEU A 47 -10.58 1.35 19.94
C LEU A 47 -9.60 2.52 19.87
N GLN A 48 -8.76 2.52 18.85
CA GLN A 48 -7.84 3.59 18.51
C GLN A 48 -8.22 4.17 17.16
N LEU A 49 -8.32 5.49 17.10
CA LEU A 49 -8.45 6.23 15.86
C LEU A 49 -7.06 6.66 15.39
N LEU A 50 -6.69 6.21 14.21
CA LEU A 50 -5.47 6.58 13.53
C LEU A 50 -5.79 7.54 12.39
N LYS A 51 -4.97 8.57 12.24
CA LYS A 51 -5.01 9.54 11.14
C LYS A 51 -3.73 9.41 10.32
N TYR A 52 -3.87 9.41 9.01
CA TYR A 52 -2.74 9.39 8.08
C TYR A 52 -3.09 10.12 6.79
N SER A 53 -2.08 10.48 6.01
CA SER A 53 -2.24 10.92 4.62
C SER A 53 -2.12 9.72 3.70
N ASP A 54 -3.08 9.56 2.78
CA ASP A 54 -2.97 8.60 1.69
C ASP A 54 -1.94 9.05 0.64
N HIS A 55 -1.73 8.19 -0.36
CA HIS A 55 -0.83 8.44 -1.49
C HIS A 55 -1.23 9.63 -2.37
N LYS A 56 -2.38 10.28 -2.12
CA LYS A 56 -2.82 11.48 -2.83
C LYS A 56 -2.71 12.73 -1.95
N GLY A 57 -2.10 12.64 -0.76
CA GLY A 57 -2.09 13.75 0.19
C GLY A 57 -3.41 13.93 0.95
N THR A 58 -4.38 13.01 0.79
CA THR A 58 -5.69 13.16 1.44
C THR A 58 -5.65 12.59 2.84
N THR A 59 -6.12 13.34 3.83
CA THR A 59 -6.26 12.84 5.19
C THR A 59 -7.32 11.74 5.26
N ARG A 60 -6.93 10.60 5.82
CA ARG A 60 -7.72 9.39 6.03
C ARG A 60 -7.66 8.95 7.48
N PHE A 61 -8.65 8.16 7.86
CA PHE A 61 -8.82 7.64 9.20
C PHE A 61 -8.99 6.12 9.18
N THR A 62 -8.37 5.46 10.14
CA THR A 62 -8.51 4.02 10.41
C THR A 62 -8.87 3.84 11.88
N ILE A 63 -9.77 2.91 12.17
CA ILE A 63 -10.08 2.46 13.51
C ILE A 63 -9.53 1.04 13.67
N GLN A 64 -8.80 0.82 14.74
CA GLN A 64 -8.35 -0.51 15.15
C GLN A 64 -8.68 -0.74 16.63
N ASN A 65 -8.67 -1.99 17.08
CA ASN A 65 -8.71 -2.28 18.51
C ASN A 65 -7.30 -2.17 19.14
N LEU A 66 -7.19 -2.31 20.46
CA LEU A 66 -5.89 -2.27 21.17
C LEU A 66 -4.90 -3.38 20.75
N GLU A 67 -5.38 -4.46 20.15
CA GLU A 67 -4.56 -5.56 19.62
C GLU A 67 -4.04 -5.27 18.19
N GLY A 68 -4.40 -4.11 17.62
CA GLY A 68 -4.03 -3.71 16.26
C GLY A 68 -4.91 -4.29 15.15
N LYS A 69 -6.01 -4.97 15.48
CA LYS A 69 -6.99 -5.46 14.50
C LYS A 69 -7.79 -4.29 13.94
N ILE A 70 -7.75 -4.13 12.62
CA ILE A 70 -8.51 -3.11 11.89
C ILE A 70 -10.01 -3.43 11.96
N VAL A 71 -10.79 -2.43 12.38
CA VAL A 71 -12.26 -2.45 12.43
C VAL A 71 -12.86 -1.69 11.26
N ALA A 72 -12.23 -0.58 10.87
CA ALA A 72 -12.59 0.20 9.69
C ALA A 72 -11.37 0.96 9.16
N GLU A 73 -11.23 1.13 7.85
CA GLU A 73 -10.03 1.72 7.24
C GLU A 73 -10.36 2.72 6.13
N ASN A 74 -9.38 3.56 5.79
CA ASN A 74 -9.42 4.50 4.67
C ASN A 74 -10.65 5.42 4.65
N MET A 75 -11.15 5.76 5.83
CA MET A 75 -12.35 6.58 5.97
C MET A 75 -12.01 8.05 5.77
N SER A 76 -12.95 8.80 5.18
CA SER A 76 -12.95 10.27 5.26
C SER A 76 -13.46 10.71 6.63
N ARG A 77 -13.18 11.95 7.04
CA ARG A 77 -13.75 12.52 8.28
C ARG A 77 -15.28 12.50 8.30
N LEU A 78 -15.91 12.72 7.14
CA LEU A 78 -17.37 12.66 7.03
C LEU A 78 -17.89 11.24 7.31
N ARG A 79 -17.23 10.22 6.75
CA ARG A 79 -17.62 8.83 6.99
C ARG A 79 -17.40 8.43 8.45
N LEU A 80 -16.27 8.86 9.04
CA LEU A 80 -16.00 8.67 10.47
C LEU A 80 -17.13 9.25 11.34
N ARG A 81 -17.57 10.48 11.06
CA ARG A 81 -18.66 11.12 11.81
C ARG A 81 -19.99 10.38 11.70
N LEU A 82 -20.30 9.80 10.54
CA LEU A 82 -21.55 9.11 10.30
C LEU A 82 -21.56 7.71 10.93
N ASP A 83 -20.48 6.95 10.76
CA ASP A 83 -20.41 5.56 11.19
C ASP A 83 -19.96 5.42 12.64
N PHE A 84 -19.18 6.38 13.15
CA PHE A 84 -18.63 6.40 14.51
C PHE A 84 -18.85 7.76 15.20
N PRO A 85 -20.11 8.20 15.36
CA PRO A 85 -20.43 9.53 15.91
C PRO A 85 -19.87 9.76 17.31
N GLU A 86 -19.78 8.71 18.13
CA GLU A 86 -19.21 8.79 19.49
C GLU A 86 -17.71 9.10 19.49
N ILE A 87 -16.97 8.62 18.48
CA ILE A 87 -15.55 8.91 18.31
C ILE A 87 -15.37 10.38 17.86
N GLU A 88 -16.16 10.86 16.89
CA GLU A 88 -16.09 12.27 16.45
C GLU A 88 -16.43 13.25 17.57
N LYS A 89 -17.44 12.92 18.42
CA LYS A 89 -17.76 13.73 19.61
C LYS A 89 -16.56 13.84 20.55
N LYS A 90 -15.85 12.73 20.82
CA LYS A 90 -14.65 12.75 21.67
C LYS A 90 -13.51 13.57 21.06
N ILE A 91 -13.24 13.45 19.76
CA ILE A 91 -12.25 14.29 19.07
C ILE A 91 -12.57 15.77 19.26
N THR A 92 -13.85 16.15 19.16
CA THR A 92 -14.28 17.54 19.32
C THR A 92 -14.09 18.00 20.77
N LEU A 93 -14.47 17.19 21.75
CA LEU A 93 -14.31 17.51 23.17
C LEU A 93 -12.84 17.62 23.58
N GLU A 94 -12.00 16.69 23.17
CA GLU A 94 -10.56 16.72 23.48
C GLU A 94 -9.82 17.81 22.69
N GLY A 95 -10.27 18.12 21.48
CA GLY A 95 -9.76 19.24 20.68
C GLY A 95 -10.10 20.61 21.28
N ILE A 96 -11.28 20.75 21.92
CA ILE A 96 -11.64 21.95 22.68
C ILE A 96 -10.83 22.04 23.98
N ALA A 97 -10.57 20.92 24.66
CA ALA A 97 -9.82 20.90 25.92
C ALA A 97 -8.31 21.18 25.77
N LYS A 98 -7.77 21.04 24.56
CA LYS A 98 -6.35 21.34 24.23
C LYS A 98 -6.11 22.75 23.66
N SER A 99 -7.16 23.56 23.46
CA SER A 99 -7.07 24.92 22.91
C SER A 99 -7.03 26.00 23.99
#